data_AF-A0AAV5TLM3-F1
#
_entry.id   AF-A0AAV5TLM3-F1
#
_cell.length_a   1.000
_cell.length_b   1.000
_cell.length_c   1.000
_cell.angle_alpha   90.00
_cell.angle_beta   90.00
_cell.angle_gamma   90.00
#
_symmetry.space_group_name_H-M   'P 1'
#
loop_
_entity.id
_entity.type
_entity.pdbx_description
1 polymer ?
#
loop_
_entity_poly.entity_id
_entity_poly.type
_entity_poly.pdbx_seq_one_letter_code
_entity_poly.pdbx_strand_id
1 'polypeptide(L)'
;MAMPTEGPLAQDPHAIVEIMRAIWSDFFISDKDALTVPLPFREDLFQEGRVFRIGYYTTDGFIDPLPGNQRIVREAVELLKAKGHELVPFSLGDIPAEASRGIFAIRTADGGARAEATLKDEPLSPLIEPLRRNASMSVWTKKLFGWIYWFSGDKNMSDFYLYQSNRAIDINAAINRFYASRKRLVKKMRDENIEVILCPTTLSPAVPHSLPTALPSFAVMSAFLWNIMDFPAVVVTTGSWTRKDEEEMGSYEEKGLVDSEIKRGCRKSVGIPLSVQMVAPSFRDEMILRVMIDLYDEMKKRE
;
A
#
# COMPACT_ATOMS: atom_id res chain seq x y z
N MET A 1 3.14 12.17 10.79
CA MET A 1 4.02 10.98 10.86
C MET A 1 3.76 10.02 9.71
N ALA A 2 2.51 9.86 9.26
CA ALA A 2 2.23 9.86 7.82
C ALA A 2 1.98 11.32 7.42
N MET A 3 2.57 11.78 6.32
CA MET A 3 2.26 13.08 5.74
C MET A 3 1.18 12.87 4.67
N PRO A 4 0.17 13.74 4.57
CA PRO A 4 -0.65 13.76 3.37
C PRO A 4 0.27 14.09 2.19
N THR A 5 0.12 13.33 1.11
CA THR A 5 0.83 13.54 -0.15
C THR A 5 -0.19 13.68 -1.25
N GLU A 6 -0.01 14.69 -2.09
CA GLU A 6 -0.82 14.92 -3.27
C GLU A 6 -0.09 14.37 -4.49
N GLY A 7 -0.84 13.77 -5.42
CA GLY A 7 -0.28 13.20 -6.64
C GLY A 7 -1.32 13.19 -7.76
N PRO A 8 -0.90 13.33 -9.03
CA PRO A 8 -1.81 13.36 -10.17
C PRO A 8 -2.40 11.98 -10.47
N LEU A 9 -3.60 11.99 -11.04
CA LEU A 9 -4.24 10.82 -11.64
C LEU A 9 -4.55 11.15 -13.10
N ALA A 10 -4.14 10.28 -14.02
CA ALA A 10 -4.46 10.40 -15.44
C ALA A 10 -4.71 9.01 -16.05
N GLN A 11 -5.35 9.01 -17.22
CA GLN A 11 -5.53 7.77 -18.00
C GLN A 11 -4.23 7.31 -18.65
N ASP A 12 -3.37 8.26 -19.02
CA ASP A 12 -2.08 8.00 -19.66
C ASP A 12 -0.93 8.26 -18.66
N PRO A 13 -0.09 7.25 -18.36
CA PRO A 13 1.13 7.43 -17.58
C PRO A 13 2.05 8.55 -18.07
N HIS A 14 2.11 8.83 -19.38
CA HIS A 14 2.91 9.92 -19.94
C HIS A 14 2.41 11.28 -19.45
N ALA A 15 1.09 11.46 -19.31
CA ALA A 15 0.52 12.70 -18.77
C ALA A 15 0.89 12.92 -17.29
N ILE A 16 0.97 11.85 -16.49
CA ILE A 16 1.45 11.94 -15.11
C ILE A 16 2.89 12.46 -15.09
N VAL A 17 3.78 11.95 -15.95
CA VAL A 17 5.16 12.41 -16.04
C VAL A 17 5.23 13.90 -16.37
N GLU A 18 4.48 14.36 -17.37
CA GLU A 18 4.48 15.77 -17.76
C GLU A 18 3.95 16.68 -16.65
N ILE A 19 2.91 16.26 -15.92
CA ILE A 19 2.40 17.01 -14.76
C ILE A 19 3.48 17.09 -13.67
N MET A 20 4.10 15.97 -13.29
CA MET A 20 5.13 15.93 -12.26
C MET A 20 6.36 16.76 -12.66
N ARG A 21 6.78 16.67 -13.92
CA ARG A 21 7.88 17.45 -14.49
C ARG A 21 7.59 18.95 -14.46
N ALA A 22 6.36 19.35 -14.77
CA ALA A 22 5.94 20.76 -14.69
C ALA A 22 5.91 21.27 -13.24
N ILE A 23 5.34 20.50 -12.31
CA ILE A 23 5.26 20.83 -10.88
C ILE A 23 6.66 21.01 -10.27
N TRP A 24 7.65 20.21 -10.71
CA TRP A 24 9.03 20.27 -10.23
C TRP A 24 10.00 20.92 -11.22
N SER A 25 9.51 21.78 -12.11
CA SER A 25 10.34 22.49 -13.09
C SER A 25 11.14 23.64 -12.46
N ASP A 26 10.70 24.15 -11.31
CA ASP A 26 11.33 25.19 -10.53
C ASP A 26 11.15 24.96 -9.01
N PHE A 27 11.47 25.97 -8.21
CA PHE A 27 11.38 25.93 -6.74
C PHE A 27 10.17 26.68 -6.19
N PHE A 28 9.17 27.02 -7.02
CA PHE A 28 8.02 27.83 -6.62
C PHE A 28 7.31 27.27 -5.39
N ILE A 29 7.12 25.95 -5.31
CA ILE A 29 6.44 25.31 -4.17
C ILE A 29 7.26 25.46 -2.89
N SER A 30 8.56 25.12 -2.93
CA SER A 30 9.45 25.26 -1.77
C SER A 30 9.68 26.72 -1.34
N ASP A 31 9.54 27.68 -2.26
CA ASP A 31 9.59 29.11 -1.94
C ASP A 31 8.33 29.60 -1.19
N LYS A 32 7.20 28.90 -1.34
CA LYS A 32 5.92 29.22 -0.67
C LYS A 32 5.67 28.39 0.58
N ASP A 33 6.15 27.15 0.61
CA ASP A 33 6.01 26.23 1.72
C ASP A 33 7.39 25.73 2.19
N ALA A 34 7.83 26.22 3.35
CA ALA A 34 9.11 25.87 3.96
C ALA A 34 9.20 24.38 4.39
N LEU A 35 8.09 23.63 4.40
CA LEU A 35 8.08 22.18 4.65
C LEU A 35 8.34 21.36 3.39
N THR A 36 8.27 21.96 2.20
CA THR A 36 8.55 21.29 0.95
C THR A 36 10.05 21.29 0.67
N VAL A 37 10.59 20.11 0.33
CA VAL A 37 12.02 19.98 -0.03
C VAL A 37 12.25 20.64 -1.40
N PRO A 38 13.25 21.53 -1.55
CA PRO A 38 13.58 22.17 -2.82
C PRO A 38 14.30 21.19 -3.74
N LEU A 39 13.55 20.27 -4.34
CA LEU A 39 14.05 19.25 -5.25
C LEU A 39 13.38 19.40 -6.62
N PRO A 40 14.12 19.74 -7.68
CA PRO A 40 13.58 19.80 -9.03
C PRO A 40 13.44 18.38 -9.60
N PHE A 41 12.73 18.25 -10.73
CA PHE A 41 12.65 17.00 -11.47
C PHE A 41 14.04 16.54 -11.92
N ARG A 42 14.47 15.36 -11.48
CA ARG A 42 15.79 14.81 -11.79
C ARG A 42 15.76 13.95 -13.05
N GLU A 43 16.16 14.58 -14.15
CA GLU A 43 16.31 13.92 -15.45
C GLU A 43 17.29 12.75 -15.43
N ASP A 44 18.34 12.81 -14.60
CA ASP A 44 19.31 11.73 -14.45
C ASP A 44 18.66 10.43 -13.95
N LEU A 45 17.57 10.53 -13.20
CA LEU A 45 16.83 9.37 -12.71
C LEU A 45 15.76 8.88 -13.67
N PHE A 46 15.28 9.72 -14.58
CA PHE A 46 14.24 9.42 -15.57
C PHE A 46 14.77 8.95 -16.94
N GLN A 47 16.08 8.79 -17.10
CA GLN A 47 16.71 8.49 -18.40
C GLN A 47 16.11 7.25 -19.07
N GLU A 48 15.71 7.40 -20.34
CA GLU A 48 15.28 6.27 -21.17
C GLU A 48 16.43 5.29 -21.39
N GLY A 49 16.13 3.99 -21.35
CA GLY A 49 17.13 2.93 -21.50
C GLY A 49 17.95 2.63 -20.25
N ARG A 50 17.73 3.37 -19.15
CA ARG A 50 18.32 3.01 -17.85
C ARG A 50 17.77 1.66 -17.38
N VAL A 51 18.69 0.75 -17.07
CA VAL A 51 18.36 -0.56 -16.48
C VAL A 51 18.25 -0.39 -14.97
N PHE A 52 17.11 -0.77 -14.40
CA PHE A 52 16.86 -0.75 -12.97
C PHE A 52 16.94 -2.17 -12.42
N ARG A 53 17.45 -2.29 -11.19
CA ARG A 53 17.31 -3.52 -10.40
C ARG A 53 16.05 -3.45 -9.56
N ILE A 54 15.02 -4.17 -10.00
CA ILE A 54 13.66 -4.13 -9.48
C ILE A 54 13.42 -5.38 -8.61
N GLY A 55 13.19 -5.16 -7.33
CA GLY A 55 12.72 -6.21 -6.43
C GLY A 55 11.23 -6.45 -6.65
N TYR A 56 10.76 -7.69 -6.64
CA TYR A 56 9.32 -7.95 -6.74
C TYR A 56 8.80 -8.97 -5.73
N TYR A 57 7.54 -8.82 -5.34
CA TYR A 57 6.81 -9.82 -4.57
C TYR A 57 5.34 -9.89 -4.99
N THR A 58 4.72 -11.05 -4.79
CA THR A 58 3.27 -11.22 -4.96
C THR A 58 2.51 -11.23 -3.63
N THR A 59 3.22 -11.40 -2.51
CA THR A 59 2.71 -11.28 -1.14
C THR A 59 3.72 -10.50 -0.30
N ASP A 60 3.22 -9.62 0.56
CA ASP A 60 4.03 -8.87 1.52
C ASP A 60 4.29 -9.69 2.82
N GLY A 61 3.69 -10.88 2.94
CA GLY A 61 3.75 -11.71 4.14
C GLY A 61 2.79 -11.29 5.26
N PHE A 62 1.95 -10.27 5.03
CA PHE A 62 0.93 -9.80 5.97
C PHE A 62 -0.45 -10.35 5.60
N ILE A 63 -0.97 -10.03 4.41
CA ILE A 63 -2.20 -10.60 3.87
C ILE A 63 -1.95 -10.93 2.40
N ASP A 64 -2.25 -12.16 2.01
CA ASP A 64 -2.00 -12.58 0.64
C ASP A 64 -3.05 -11.96 -0.29
N PRO A 65 -2.64 -11.26 -1.35
CA PRO A 65 -3.58 -10.81 -2.38
C PRO A 65 -4.25 -11.99 -3.07
N LEU A 66 -5.45 -11.76 -3.61
CA LEU A 66 -6.17 -12.75 -4.39
C LEU A 66 -5.39 -13.13 -5.66
N PRO A 67 -5.64 -14.33 -6.23
CA PRO A 67 -4.82 -14.90 -7.31
C PRO A 67 -4.58 -13.97 -8.51
N GLY A 68 -5.62 -13.26 -8.97
CA GLY A 68 -5.49 -12.30 -10.07
C GLY A 68 -4.53 -11.16 -9.77
N ASN A 69 -4.56 -10.61 -8.54
CA ASN A 69 -3.65 -9.56 -8.09
C ASN A 69 -2.19 -10.05 -8.01
N GLN A 70 -1.98 -11.33 -7.70
CA GLN A 70 -0.65 -11.94 -7.76
C GLN A 70 -0.18 -12.19 -9.20
N ARG A 71 -1.10 -12.65 -10.07
CA ARG A 71 -0.82 -12.94 -11.47
C ARG A 71 -0.35 -11.70 -12.23
N ILE A 72 -1.04 -10.58 -12.11
CA ILE A 72 -0.67 -9.35 -12.83
C ILE A 72 0.72 -8.82 -12.46
N VAL A 73 1.20 -9.08 -11.24
CA VAL A 73 2.59 -8.78 -10.86
C VAL A 73 3.55 -9.68 -11.62
N ARG A 74 3.29 -10.99 -11.71
CA ARG A 74 4.12 -11.93 -12.48
C ARG A 74 4.15 -11.56 -13.96
N GLU A 75 3.04 -11.13 -14.52
CA GLU A 75 2.97 -10.65 -15.91
C GLU A 75 3.78 -9.36 -16.10
N ALA A 76 3.66 -8.40 -15.18
CA ALA A 76 4.45 -7.17 -15.19
C ALA A 76 5.96 -7.43 -15.05
N VAL A 77 6.37 -8.43 -14.27
CA VAL A 77 7.77 -8.89 -14.18
C VAL A 77 8.29 -9.29 -15.56
N GLU A 78 7.53 -10.08 -16.31
CA GLU A 78 7.96 -10.54 -17.64
C GLU A 78 8.00 -9.40 -18.68
N LEU A 79 7.07 -8.43 -18.58
CA LEU A 79 7.10 -7.22 -19.40
C LEU A 79 8.35 -6.37 -19.12
N LEU A 80 8.65 -6.10 -17.85
CA LEU A 80 9.81 -5.29 -17.46
C LEU A 80 11.15 -5.99 -17.76
N LYS A 81 11.21 -7.32 -17.65
CA LYS A 81 12.37 -8.09 -18.14
C LYS A 81 12.55 -7.96 -19.65
N ALA A 82 11.46 -8.05 -20.43
CA ALA A 82 11.51 -7.89 -21.88
C ALA A 82 11.99 -6.49 -22.30
N LYS A 83 11.67 -5.47 -21.50
CA LYS A 83 12.16 -4.10 -21.65
C LYS A 83 13.64 -3.93 -21.26
N GLY A 84 14.24 -4.91 -20.59
CA GLY A 84 15.67 -4.97 -20.27
C GLY A 84 16.01 -4.70 -18.80
N HIS A 85 15.03 -4.55 -17.91
CA HIS A 85 15.28 -4.38 -16.47
C HIS A 85 15.67 -5.70 -15.80
N GLU A 86 16.37 -5.61 -14.66
CA GLU A 86 16.68 -6.76 -13.84
C GLU A 86 15.59 -6.97 -12.78
N LEU A 87 14.92 -8.12 -12.78
CA LEU A 87 13.84 -8.41 -11.83
C LEU A 87 14.26 -9.55 -10.90
N VAL A 88 14.26 -9.28 -9.59
CA VAL A 88 14.68 -10.24 -8.56
C VAL A 88 13.61 -10.41 -7.49
N PRO A 89 13.34 -11.65 -7.02
CA PRO A 89 12.44 -11.85 -5.89
C PRO A 89 12.91 -11.07 -4.67
N PHE A 90 12.01 -10.30 -4.04
CA PHE A 90 12.34 -9.46 -2.89
C PHE A 90 11.29 -9.62 -1.79
N SER A 91 11.66 -10.17 -0.64
CA SER A 91 10.74 -10.35 0.48
C SER A 91 10.81 -9.18 1.45
N LEU A 92 9.67 -8.72 1.96
CA LEU A 92 9.61 -7.74 3.05
C LEU A 92 9.81 -8.36 4.44
N GLY A 93 9.81 -9.69 4.54
CA GLY A 93 9.92 -10.40 5.83
C GLY A 93 8.82 -9.97 6.81
N ASP A 94 9.22 -9.63 8.03
CA ASP A 94 8.31 -9.20 9.10
C ASP A 94 8.02 -7.68 9.11
N ILE A 95 8.63 -6.92 8.20
CA ILE A 95 8.56 -5.45 8.17
C ILE A 95 7.10 -4.96 8.12
N PRO A 96 6.20 -5.50 7.28
CA PRO A 96 4.82 -5.03 7.22
C PRO A 96 4.06 -5.28 8.52
N ALA A 97 4.23 -6.44 9.14
CA ALA A 97 3.59 -6.78 10.42
C ALA A 97 4.12 -5.91 11.58
N GLU A 98 5.42 -5.61 11.61
CA GLU A 98 5.95 -4.71 12.63
C GLU A 98 5.54 -3.25 12.44
N ALA A 99 5.52 -2.78 11.19
CA ALA A 99 5.05 -1.45 10.84
C ALA A 99 3.55 -1.28 11.17
N SER A 100 2.74 -2.32 10.89
CA SER A 100 1.30 -2.30 11.16
C SER A 100 1.00 -2.19 12.67
N ARG A 101 1.72 -2.95 13.51
CA ARG A 101 1.66 -2.82 14.98
C ARG A 101 1.96 -1.39 15.46
N GLY A 102 2.94 -0.72 14.85
CA GLY A 102 3.26 0.67 15.14
C GLY A 102 2.12 1.63 14.80
N ILE A 103 1.56 1.52 13.58
CA ILE A 103 0.48 2.43 13.18
C ILE A 103 -0.81 2.20 13.99
N PHE A 104 -1.12 0.96 14.39
CA PHE A 104 -2.33 0.68 15.18
C PHE A 104 -2.33 1.46 16.51
N ALA A 105 -1.17 1.60 17.16
CA ALA A 105 -1.01 2.44 18.34
C ALA A 105 -1.14 3.93 18.00
N ILE A 106 -0.40 4.41 17.00
CA ILE A 106 -0.35 5.83 16.64
C ILE A 106 -1.74 6.36 16.23
N ARG A 107 -2.50 5.58 15.46
CA ARG A 107 -3.84 5.96 15.00
C ARG A 107 -4.86 6.09 16.14
N THR A 108 -4.62 5.41 17.25
CA THR A 108 -5.56 5.35 18.39
C THR A 108 -5.05 6.12 19.61
N ALA A 109 -3.99 6.92 19.42
CA ALA A 109 -3.29 7.64 20.46
C ALA A 109 -4.19 8.53 21.32
N ASP A 110 -5.17 9.20 20.70
CA ASP A 110 -6.13 10.08 21.36
C ASP A 110 -7.48 9.39 21.67
N GLY A 111 -7.56 8.07 21.49
CA GLY A 111 -8.79 7.30 21.65
C GLY A 111 -9.91 7.66 20.66
N GLY A 112 -9.63 8.37 19.57
CA GLY A 112 -10.62 8.82 18.60
C GLY A 112 -11.27 10.17 18.93
N ALA A 113 -10.84 10.85 20.00
CA ALA A 113 -11.42 12.11 20.45
C ALA A 113 -11.38 13.21 19.37
N ARG A 114 -10.30 13.33 18.61
CA ARG A 114 -10.19 14.30 17.52
C ARG A 114 -11.18 14.00 16.39
N ALA A 115 -11.33 12.73 16.02
CA ALA A 115 -12.26 12.32 14.96
C ALA A 115 -13.71 12.59 15.38
N GLU A 116 -14.08 12.25 16.61
CA GLU A 116 -15.40 12.54 17.17
C GLU A 116 -15.69 14.04 17.21
N ALA A 117 -14.74 14.86 17.66
CA ALA A 117 -14.90 16.32 17.70
C ALA A 117 -15.06 16.92 16.30
N THR A 118 -14.33 16.41 15.31
CA THR A 118 -14.38 16.90 13.91
C THR A 118 -15.71 16.55 13.23
N LEU A 119 -16.30 15.40 13.59
CA LEU A 119 -17.46 14.83 12.91
C LEU A 119 -18.78 14.99 13.69
N LYS A 120 -18.77 15.74 14.80
CA LYS A 120 -19.88 15.81 15.76
C LYS A 120 -21.22 16.18 15.14
N ASP A 121 -21.22 17.10 14.18
CA ASP A 121 -22.42 17.68 13.57
C ASP A 121 -22.59 17.28 12.09
N GLU A 122 -21.79 16.32 11.61
CA GLU A 122 -21.81 15.86 10.22
C GLU A 122 -22.88 14.77 9.99
N PRO A 123 -23.62 14.80 8.86
CA PRO A 123 -24.50 13.71 8.48
C PRO A 123 -23.68 12.50 8.01
N LEU A 124 -23.30 11.65 8.97
CA LEU A 124 -22.47 10.47 8.71
C LEU A 124 -23.25 9.39 7.96
N SER A 125 -22.66 8.89 6.87
CA SER A 125 -23.21 7.75 6.13
C SER A 125 -23.32 6.50 7.02
N PRO A 126 -24.38 5.69 6.91
CA PRO A 126 -24.45 4.39 7.61
C PRO A 126 -23.24 3.49 7.34
N LEU A 127 -22.56 3.68 6.22
CA LEU A 127 -21.33 2.97 5.84
C LEU A 127 -20.16 3.18 6.82
N ILE A 128 -20.11 4.29 7.56
CA ILE A 128 -19.00 4.54 8.48
C ILE A 128 -19.27 4.08 9.92
N GLU A 129 -20.48 3.55 10.18
CA GLU A 129 -20.88 3.07 11.50
C GLU A 129 -19.93 2.01 12.08
N PRO A 130 -19.41 1.01 11.33
CA PRO A 130 -18.43 0.06 11.85
C PRO A 130 -17.14 0.75 12.33
N LEU A 131 -16.67 1.75 11.59
CA LEU A 131 -15.48 2.53 11.95
C LEU A 131 -15.74 3.36 13.21
N ARG A 132 -16.89 4.02 13.29
CA ARG A 132 -17.31 4.79 14.47
C ARG A 132 -17.37 3.91 15.72
N ARG A 133 -18.00 2.73 15.60
CA ARG A 133 -18.10 1.76 16.70
C ARG A 133 -16.71 1.33 17.17
N ASN A 134 -15.80 1.04 16.23
CA ASN A 134 -14.42 0.70 16.58
C ASN A 134 -13.68 1.84 17.28
N ALA A 135 -13.86 3.08 16.83
CA ALA A 135 -13.26 4.25 17.45
C ALA A 135 -13.75 4.44 18.89
N SER A 136 -15.07 4.33 19.13
CA SER A 136 -15.68 4.51 20.45
C SER A 136 -15.42 3.38 21.46
N MET A 137 -14.87 2.24 21.02
CA MET A 137 -14.55 1.13 21.92
C MET A 137 -13.40 1.50 22.87
N SER A 138 -13.59 1.21 24.15
CA SER A 138 -12.53 1.35 25.14
C SER A 138 -11.31 0.48 24.78
N VAL A 139 -10.10 0.92 25.17
CA VAL A 139 -8.87 0.15 24.92
C VAL A 139 -8.95 -1.23 25.56
N TRP A 140 -9.56 -1.35 26.74
CA TRP A 140 -9.74 -2.65 27.41
C TRP A 140 -10.61 -3.60 26.57
N THR A 141 -11.74 -3.12 26.04
CA THR A 141 -12.62 -3.91 25.17
C THR A 141 -11.89 -4.36 23.90
N LYS A 142 -11.07 -3.46 23.33
CA LYS A 142 -10.20 -3.80 22.19
C LYS A 142 -9.23 -4.91 22.57
N LYS A 143 -8.54 -4.84 23.71
CA LYS A 143 -7.62 -5.91 24.15
C LYS A 143 -8.34 -7.26 24.30
N LEU A 144 -9.56 -7.27 24.82
CA LEU A 144 -10.36 -8.49 24.93
C LEU A 144 -10.60 -9.13 23.55
N PHE A 145 -11.02 -8.35 22.55
CA PHE A 145 -11.14 -8.83 21.18
C PHE A 145 -9.81 -9.34 20.63
N GLY A 146 -8.71 -8.65 20.91
CA GLY A 146 -7.37 -9.09 20.53
C GLY A 146 -7.05 -10.50 21.02
N TRP A 147 -7.35 -10.81 22.29
CA TRP A 147 -7.19 -12.15 22.84
C TRP A 147 -8.13 -13.18 22.20
N ILE A 148 -9.38 -12.83 21.93
CA ILE A 148 -10.34 -13.71 21.26
C ILE A 148 -9.80 -14.14 19.87
N TYR A 149 -9.33 -13.17 19.07
CA TYR A 149 -8.76 -13.46 17.76
C TYR A 149 -7.43 -14.22 17.82
N TRP A 150 -6.64 -14.00 18.88
CA TRP A 150 -5.44 -14.79 19.11
C TRP A 150 -5.77 -16.28 19.28
N PHE A 151 -6.79 -16.61 20.09
CA PHE A 151 -7.24 -17.99 20.27
C PHE A 151 -7.88 -18.59 19.01
N SER A 152 -8.49 -17.78 18.15
CA SER A 152 -9.03 -18.25 16.86
C SER A 152 -7.97 -18.44 15.78
N GLY A 153 -6.72 -18.01 16.02
CA GLY A 153 -5.62 -18.10 15.06
C GLY A 153 -5.50 -16.92 14.07
N ASP A 154 -6.39 -15.92 14.15
CA ASP A 154 -6.35 -14.74 13.28
C ASP A 154 -5.35 -13.72 13.84
N LYS A 155 -4.09 -13.88 13.44
CA LYS A 155 -2.98 -13.05 13.92
C LYS A 155 -3.14 -11.57 13.55
N ASN A 156 -3.69 -11.26 12.38
CA ASN A 156 -3.80 -9.89 11.89
C ASN A 156 -4.88 -9.12 12.67
N MET A 157 -6.04 -9.75 12.90
CA MET A 157 -7.07 -9.17 13.78
C MET A 157 -6.63 -9.09 15.24
N SER A 158 -5.93 -10.11 15.73
CA SER A 158 -5.31 -10.10 17.06
C SER A 158 -4.40 -8.88 17.21
N ASP A 159 -3.43 -8.69 16.32
CA ASP A 159 -2.49 -7.57 16.38
C ASP A 159 -3.19 -6.21 16.22
N PHE A 160 -4.18 -6.12 15.32
CA PHE A 160 -4.97 -4.91 15.13
C PHE A 160 -5.62 -4.40 16.42
N TYR A 161 -6.08 -5.30 17.28
CA TYR A 161 -6.70 -4.95 18.55
C TYR A 161 -5.69 -4.83 19.70
N LEU A 162 -4.74 -5.76 19.79
CA LEU A 162 -3.75 -5.81 20.87
C LEU A 162 -2.74 -4.66 20.82
N TYR A 163 -2.52 -4.02 19.68
CA TYR A 163 -1.54 -2.91 19.57
C TYR A 163 -2.16 -1.51 19.60
N GLN A 164 -3.48 -1.38 19.78
CA GLN A 164 -4.08 -0.05 20.02
C GLN A 164 -3.80 0.42 21.45
N SER A 165 -3.42 1.68 21.63
CA SER A 165 -3.12 2.26 22.94
C SER A 165 -3.32 3.77 22.96
N ASN A 166 -3.69 4.30 24.13
CA ASN A 166 -3.79 5.72 24.44
C ASN A 166 -2.70 6.19 25.43
N ARG A 167 -1.70 5.35 25.70
CA ARG A 167 -0.60 5.67 26.62
C ARG A 167 0.57 6.25 25.85
N ALA A 168 1.09 7.39 26.30
CA ALA A 168 2.23 8.06 25.68
C ALA A 168 3.48 7.15 25.53
N ILE A 169 3.76 6.30 26.50
CA ILE A 169 4.89 5.35 26.44
C ILE A 169 4.72 4.32 25.31
N ASP A 170 3.50 3.81 25.10
CA ASP A 170 3.21 2.84 24.06
C ASP A 170 3.26 3.50 22.68
N ILE A 171 2.79 4.75 22.58
CA ILE A 171 2.88 5.57 21.37
C ILE A 171 4.35 5.83 21.03
N ASN A 172 5.18 6.24 21.99
CA ASN A 172 6.62 6.44 21.75
C ASN A 172 7.32 5.15 21.29
N ALA A 173 6.99 4.01 21.90
CA ALA A 173 7.52 2.71 21.47
C ALA A 173 7.05 2.35 20.04
N ALA A 174 5.80 2.66 19.69
CA ALA A 174 5.27 2.47 18.36
C ALA A 174 5.95 3.37 17.31
N ILE A 175 6.25 4.62 17.66
CA ILE A 175 7.02 5.54 16.82
C ILE A 175 8.43 4.99 16.55
N ASN A 176 9.10 4.48 17.58
CA ASN A 176 10.42 3.87 17.44
C ASN A 176 10.36 2.62 16.54
N ARG A 177 9.35 1.77 16.71
CA ARG A 177 9.14 0.58 15.88
C ARG A 177 8.95 0.96 14.41
N PHE A 178 8.12 1.96 14.14
CA PHE A 178 7.91 2.50 12.80
C PHE A 178 9.22 2.94 12.14
N TYR A 179 10.02 3.76 12.83
CA TYR A 179 11.28 4.25 12.28
C TYR A 179 12.30 3.11 12.11
N ALA A 180 12.29 2.13 13.00
CA ALA A 180 13.13 0.94 12.88
C ALA A 180 12.75 0.13 11.63
N SER A 181 11.46 -0.13 11.39
CA SER A 181 10.97 -0.82 10.18
C SER A 181 11.40 -0.11 8.90
N ARG A 182 11.25 1.22 8.83
CA ARG A 182 11.73 2.03 7.69
C ARG A 182 13.23 1.89 7.47
N LYS A 183 14.03 2.01 8.54
CA LYS A 183 15.49 1.85 8.46
C LYS A 183 15.90 0.46 8.00
N ARG A 184 15.22 -0.59 8.48
CA ARG A 184 15.48 -1.98 8.05
C ARG A 184 15.18 -2.17 6.57
N LEU A 185 14.06 -1.65 6.08
CA LEU A 185 13.70 -1.76 4.67
C LEU A 185 14.74 -1.06 3.78
N VAL A 186 15.08 0.20 4.09
CA VAL A 186 16.09 0.96 3.35
C VAL A 186 17.43 0.24 3.36
N LYS A 187 17.86 -0.31 4.50
CA LYS A 187 19.10 -1.08 4.61
C LYS A 187 19.04 -2.33 3.72
N LYS A 188 17.96 -3.10 3.80
CA LYS A 188 17.77 -4.33 3.01
C LYS A 188 17.79 -4.04 1.51
N MET A 189 17.08 -3.01 1.06
CA MET A 189 17.12 -2.58 -0.35
C MET A 189 18.54 -2.22 -0.78
N ARG A 190 19.28 -1.48 0.05
CA ARG A 190 20.69 -1.14 -0.24
C ARG A 190 21.58 -2.38 -0.31
N ASP A 191 21.48 -3.29 0.66
CA ASP A 191 22.29 -4.51 0.72
C ASP A 191 22.06 -5.41 -0.51
N GLU A 192 20.84 -5.44 -1.04
CA GLU A 192 20.43 -6.24 -2.20
C GLU A 192 20.44 -5.46 -3.53
N ASN A 193 20.91 -4.21 -3.50
CA ASN A 193 20.95 -3.25 -4.61
C ASN A 193 19.57 -3.03 -5.28
N ILE A 194 18.48 -3.12 -4.52
CA ILE A 194 17.13 -2.88 -5.02
C ILE A 194 16.87 -1.38 -5.13
N GLU A 195 16.51 -0.94 -6.33
CA GLU A 195 16.22 0.45 -6.66
C GLU A 195 14.73 0.77 -6.64
N VAL A 196 13.92 -0.16 -7.14
CA VAL A 196 12.46 -0.08 -7.22
C VAL A 196 11.87 -1.39 -6.73
N ILE A 197 10.72 -1.35 -6.05
CA ILE A 197 9.95 -2.53 -5.68
C ILE A 197 8.67 -2.56 -6.52
N LEU A 198 8.41 -3.68 -7.18
CA LEU A 198 7.17 -3.99 -7.88
C LEU A 198 6.29 -4.90 -7.02
N CYS A 199 5.05 -4.49 -6.77
CA CYS A 199 4.14 -5.21 -5.89
C CYS A 199 2.67 -5.09 -6.31
N PRO A 200 1.77 -5.89 -5.72
CA PRO A 200 0.33 -5.73 -5.88
C PRO A 200 -0.11 -4.39 -5.28
N THR A 201 -1.01 -3.68 -5.98
CA THR A 201 -1.57 -2.41 -5.46
C THR A 201 -2.53 -2.67 -4.30
N THR A 202 -3.43 -3.63 -4.50
CA THR A 202 -4.51 -3.99 -3.59
C THR A 202 -4.54 -5.50 -3.39
N LEU A 203 -5.22 -5.94 -2.32
CA LEU A 203 -5.44 -7.37 -2.04
C LEU A 203 -6.44 -8.02 -3.01
N SER A 204 -7.27 -7.24 -3.69
CA SER A 204 -8.38 -7.74 -4.51
C SER A 204 -8.65 -6.83 -5.71
N PRO A 205 -9.47 -7.25 -6.69
CA PRO A 205 -10.11 -6.32 -7.62
C PRO A 205 -11.04 -5.35 -6.88
N ALA A 206 -11.69 -4.46 -7.62
CA ALA A 206 -12.69 -3.54 -7.06
C ALA A 206 -13.73 -4.31 -6.23
N VAL A 207 -13.90 -3.90 -4.98
CA VAL A 207 -14.77 -4.57 -4.01
C VAL A 207 -16.20 -4.01 -4.09
N PRO A 208 -17.22 -4.80 -3.70
CA PRO A 208 -18.59 -4.29 -3.56
C PRO A 208 -18.67 -3.12 -2.56
N HIS A 209 -19.59 -2.18 -2.78
CA HIS A 209 -19.67 -0.91 -2.02
C HIS A 209 -19.68 -1.07 -0.48
N SER A 210 -20.29 -2.14 0.05
CA SER A 210 -20.37 -2.36 1.50
C SER A 210 -19.14 -3.06 2.08
N LEU A 211 -18.33 -3.75 1.28
CA LEU A 211 -17.22 -4.56 1.79
C LEU A 211 -16.13 -3.73 2.49
N PRO A 212 -15.70 -2.56 1.98
CA PRO A 212 -14.73 -1.72 2.69
C PRO A 212 -15.13 -1.37 4.12
N THR A 213 -16.44 -1.28 4.39
CA THR A 213 -16.98 -0.93 5.70
C THR A 213 -16.96 -2.10 6.68
N ALA A 214 -16.96 -3.32 6.15
CA ALA A 214 -16.92 -4.55 6.93
C ALA A 214 -15.47 -5.00 7.21
N LEU A 215 -14.50 -4.48 6.45
CA LEU A 215 -13.10 -4.81 6.61
C LEU A 215 -12.40 -3.87 7.61
N PRO A 216 -11.50 -4.40 8.45
CA PRO A 216 -10.66 -3.56 9.31
C PRO A 216 -9.73 -2.69 8.46
N SER A 217 -9.32 -1.54 9.00
CA SER A 217 -8.51 -0.57 8.25
C SER A 217 -7.15 -1.09 7.78
N PHE A 218 -6.68 -2.23 8.30
CA PHE A 218 -5.45 -2.85 7.83
C PHE A 218 -5.60 -3.66 6.54
N ALA A 219 -6.83 -3.86 6.04
CA ALA A 219 -7.05 -4.48 4.74
C ALA A 219 -6.46 -3.66 3.57
N VAL A 220 -6.16 -2.37 3.79
CA VAL A 220 -5.46 -1.52 2.82
C VAL A 220 -3.96 -1.39 3.07
N MET A 221 -3.36 -2.27 3.91
CA MET A 221 -1.93 -2.19 4.22
C MET A 221 -1.02 -2.36 3.00
N SER A 222 -1.44 -3.06 1.94
CA SER A 222 -0.63 -3.17 0.72
C SER A 222 -0.26 -1.81 0.11
N ALA A 223 -1.16 -0.82 0.20
CA ALA A 223 -0.88 0.55 -0.22
C ALA A 223 -0.43 1.44 0.95
N PHE A 224 -1.08 1.29 2.12
CA PHE A 224 -0.81 2.16 3.27
C PHE A 224 0.59 1.97 3.87
N LEU A 225 1.20 0.80 3.67
CA LEU A 225 2.60 0.56 4.05
C LEU A 225 3.54 1.61 3.47
N TRP A 226 3.31 2.07 2.23
CA TRP A 226 4.20 3.03 1.59
C TRP A 226 4.05 4.45 2.13
N ASN A 227 2.85 4.82 2.58
CA ASN A 227 2.64 6.05 3.34
C ASN A 227 3.41 6.02 4.66
N ILE A 228 3.50 4.85 5.31
CA ILE A 228 4.28 4.63 6.52
C ILE A 228 5.78 4.71 6.19
N MET A 229 6.23 4.10 5.09
CA MET A 229 7.63 4.13 4.69
C MET A 229 8.06 5.49 4.16
N ASP A 230 7.10 6.36 3.80
CA ASP A 230 7.33 7.64 3.14
C ASP A 230 8.07 7.44 1.80
N PHE A 231 7.64 6.39 1.10
CA PHE A 231 8.17 5.98 -0.18
C PHE A 231 7.17 6.40 -1.26
N PRO A 232 7.61 7.12 -2.30
CA PRO A 232 6.73 7.41 -3.42
C PRO A 232 6.27 6.12 -4.09
N ALA A 233 5.04 6.14 -4.59
CA ALA A 233 4.40 5.01 -5.23
C ALA A 233 3.63 5.48 -6.47
N VAL A 234 3.74 4.74 -7.57
CA VAL A 234 2.91 4.90 -8.76
C VAL A 234 2.18 3.60 -9.07
N VAL A 235 1.03 3.71 -9.72
CA VAL A 235 0.14 2.60 -10.02
C VAL A 235 -0.21 2.64 -11.49
N VAL A 236 -0.15 1.48 -12.15
CA VAL A 236 -0.57 1.33 -13.54
C VAL A 236 -1.43 0.09 -13.70
N THR A 237 -2.54 0.23 -14.41
CA THR A 237 -3.42 -0.88 -14.76
C THR A 237 -2.76 -1.73 -15.85
N THR A 238 -2.54 -3.01 -15.57
CA THR A 238 -1.81 -3.93 -16.46
C THR A 238 -2.67 -5.05 -17.04
N GLY A 239 -3.92 -5.15 -16.60
CA GLY A 239 -4.84 -6.16 -17.12
C GLY A 239 -6.16 -6.15 -16.38
N SER A 240 -6.91 -7.23 -16.54
CA SER A 240 -8.20 -7.43 -15.87
C SER A 240 -8.26 -8.80 -15.21
N TRP A 241 -9.17 -8.93 -14.25
CA TRP A 241 -9.52 -10.20 -13.63
C TRP A 241 -10.08 -11.17 -14.67
N THR A 242 -9.58 -12.40 -14.68
CA THR A 242 -9.92 -13.44 -15.67
C THR A 242 -10.77 -14.56 -15.06
N ARG A 243 -11.33 -15.43 -15.91
CA ARG A 243 -12.02 -16.64 -15.44
C ARG A 243 -11.09 -17.60 -14.69
N LYS A 244 -9.82 -17.69 -15.10
CA LYS A 244 -8.82 -18.50 -14.41
C LYS A 244 -8.56 -17.99 -12.99
N ASP A 245 -8.51 -16.67 -12.80
CA ASP A 245 -8.37 -16.07 -11.46
C ASP A 245 -9.57 -16.43 -10.56
N GLU A 246 -10.78 -16.46 -11.13
CA GLU A 246 -12.00 -16.87 -10.42
C GLU A 246 -11.94 -18.34 -10.00
N GLU A 247 -11.46 -19.22 -10.87
CA GLU A 247 -11.28 -20.65 -10.58
C GLU A 247 -10.20 -20.87 -9.50
N GLU A 248 -9.07 -20.15 -9.58
CA GLU A 248 -7.98 -20.20 -8.62
C GLU A 248 -8.36 -19.66 -7.23
N MET A 249 -9.41 -18.85 -7.11
CA MET A 249 -9.93 -18.49 -5.78
C MET A 249 -10.38 -19.72 -4.98
N GLY A 250 -10.72 -20.84 -5.61
CA GLY A 250 -11.06 -22.08 -4.90
C GLY A 250 -9.97 -22.58 -3.96
N SER A 251 -8.70 -22.37 -4.33
CA SER A 251 -7.51 -22.78 -3.54
C SER A 251 -6.90 -21.66 -2.70
N TYR A 252 -7.50 -20.47 -2.69
CA TYR A 252 -7.03 -19.35 -1.86
C TYR A 252 -7.19 -19.68 -0.37
N GLU A 253 -6.08 -19.57 0.37
CA GLU A 253 -6.01 -19.85 1.81
C GLU A 253 -6.61 -18.71 2.62
N GLU A 254 -7.54 -19.02 3.51
CA GLU A 254 -8.24 -18.05 4.36
C GLU A 254 -7.63 -18.04 5.77
N LYS A 255 -6.58 -17.23 5.96
CA LYS A 255 -5.81 -17.19 7.22
C LYS A 255 -6.51 -16.39 8.32
N GLY A 256 -7.46 -15.54 7.96
CA GLY A 256 -8.21 -14.70 8.88
C GLY A 256 -9.45 -14.10 8.24
N LEU A 257 -10.11 -13.22 8.99
CA LEU A 257 -11.37 -12.60 8.59
C LEU A 257 -11.24 -11.83 7.27
N VAL A 258 -10.14 -11.09 7.08
CA VAL A 258 -9.94 -10.29 5.86
C VAL A 258 -9.86 -11.20 4.63
N ASP A 259 -9.06 -12.26 4.70
CA ASP A 259 -8.89 -13.23 3.61
C ASP A 259 -10.23 -13.85 3.20
N SER A 260 -11.02 -14.31 4.19
CA SER A 260 -12.36 -14.86 3.97
C SER A 260 -13.31 -13.86 3.33
N GLU A 261 -13.31 -12.62 3.82
CA GLU A 261 -14.22 -11.59 3.35
C GLU A 261 -13.89 -11.10 1.94
N ILE A 262 -12.61 -10.93 1.59
CA ILE A 262 -12.23 -10.56 0.21
C ILE A 262 -12.49 -11.70 -0.76
N LYS A 263 -12.22 -12.97 -0.38
CA LYS A 263 -12.51 -14.15 -1.20
C LYS A 263 -14.01 -14.29 -1.48
N ARG A 264 -14.84 -14.05 -0.46
CA ARG A 264 -16.31 -14.11 -0.56
C ARG A 264 -16.87 -12.95 -1.37
N GLY A 265 -16.41 -11.74 -1.09
CA GLY A 265 -16.95 -10.50 -1.65
C GLY A 265 -16.51 -10.22 -3.08
N CYS A 266 -15.35 -10.73 -3.51
CA CYS A 266 -14.81 -10.48 -4.85
C CYS A 266 -15.12 -11.60 -5.86
N ARG A 267 -16.15 -12.41 -5.61
CA ARG A 267 -16.65 -13.35 -6.62
C ARG A 267 -17.29 -12.62 -7.79
N LYS A 268 -17.23 -13.24 -8.97
CA LYS A 268 -17.77 -12.70 -10.23
C LYS A 268 -17.07 -11.39 -10.64
N SER A 269 -15.75 -11.34 -10.47
CA SER A 269 -14.96 -10.13 -10.76
C SER A 269 -14.44 -10.07 -12.20
N VAL A 270 -14.79 -11.02 -13.07
CA VAL A 270 -14.28 -11.11 -14.44
C VAL A 270 -14.44 -9.79 -15.19
N GLY A 271 -13.34 -9.29 -15.76
CA GLY A 271 -13.27 -8.02 -16.49
C GLY A 271 -12.95 -6.80 -15.63
N ILE A 272 -12.96 -6.90 -14.28
CA ILE A 272 -12.57 -5.79 -13.42
C ILE A 272 -11.07 -5.48 -13.59
N PRO A 273 -10.67 -4.21 -13.78
CA PRO A 273 -9.27 -3.84 -13.93
C PRO A 273 -8.40 -4.22 -12.73
N LEU A 274 -7.16 -4.60 -13.01
CA LEU A 274 -6.14 -4.95 -12.05
C LEU A 274 -4.88 -4.11 -12.31
N SER A 275 -4.25 -3.65 -11.24
CA SER A 275 -3.10 -2.74 -11.31
C SER A 275 -1.95 -3.22 -10.44
N VAL A 276 -0.73 -2.99 -10.93
CA VAL A 276 0.50 -3.15 -10.16
C VAL A 276 0.97 -1.81 -9.62
N GLN A 277 1.73 -1.86 -8.54
CA GLN A 277 2.31 -0.71 -7.88
C GLN A 277 3.83 -0.79 -7.94
N MET A 278 4.47 0.35 -8.20
CA MET A 278 5.93 0.50 -8.17
C MET A 278 6.29 1.53 -7.13
N VAL A 279 7.24 1.20 -6.26
CA VAL A 279 7.69 2.08 -5.18
C VAL A 279 9.20 2.20 -5.15
N ALA A 280 9.69 3.36 -4.71
CA ALA A 280 11.12 3.60 -4.53
C ALA A 280 11.37 4.28 -3.17
N PRO A 281 12.62 4.30 -2.68
CA PRO A 281 12.96 5.08 -1.49
C PRO A 281 12.58 6.57 -1.67
N SER A 282 12.37 7.27 -0.56
CA SER A 282 11.97 8.69 -0.54
C SER A 282 12.80 9.55 -1.50
N PHE A 283 12.13 10.50 -2.16
CA PHE A 283 12.74 11.40 -3.14
C PHE A 283 13.40 10.63 -4.28
N ARG A 284 12.68 9.73 -4.96
CA ARG A 284 13.13 8.95 -6.13
C ARG A 284 11.99 8.70 -7.11
N ASP A 285 11.02 9.60 -7.12
CA ASP A 285 9.79 9.56 -7.90
C ASP A 285 10.05 9.37 -9.39
N GLU A 286 11.11 10.01 -9.92
CA GLU A 286 11.49 9.90 -11.33
C GLU A 286 11.83 8.46 -11.75
N MET A 287 12.36 7.65 -10.82
CA MET A 287 12.69 6.25 -11.09
C MET A 287 11.42 5.41 -11.29
N ILE A 288 10.44 5.57 -10.41
CA ILE A 288 9.17 4.82 -10.51
C ILE A 288 8.32 5.34 -11.68
N LEU A 289 8.39 6.64 -11.99
CA LEU A 289 7.79 7.22 -13.19
C LEU A 289 8.39 6.59 -14.46
N ARG A 290 9.71 6.46 -14.55
CA ARG A 290 10.38 5.80 -15.70
C ARG A 290 9.93 4.35 -15.85
N VAL A 291 9.96 3.57 -14.77
CA VAL A 291 9.52 2.16 -14.77
C VAL A 291 8.04 2.03 -15.13
N MET A 292 7.19 2.96 -14.68
CA MET A 292 5.76 2.99 -15.03
C MET A 292 5.55 3.18 -16.53
N ILE A 293 6.27 4.12 -17.16
CA ILE A 293 6.21 4.32 -18.63
C ILE A 293 6.73 3.08 -19.35
N ASP A 294 7.86 2.55 -18.91
CA ASP A 294 8.48 1.36 -19.52
C ASP A 294 7.54 0.15 -19.52
N LEU A 295 6.81 -0.06 -18.41
CA LEU A 295 5.78 -1.09 -18.30
C LEU A 295 4.57 -0.81 -19.20
N TYR A 296 4.07 0.43 -19.19
CA TYR A 296 2.91 0.83 -19.96
C TYR A 296 3.14 0.71 -21.48
N ASP A 297 4.28 1.21 -21.96
CA ASP A 297 4.64 1.15 -23.38
C ASP A 297 4.85 -0.29 -23.84
N GLU A 298 5.46 -1.13 -23.02
CA GLU A 298 5.68 -2.54 -23.34
C GLU A 298 4.36 -3.34 -23.37
N MET A 299 3.42 -3.01 -22.49
CA MET A 299 2.07 -3.57 -22.52
C MET A 299 1.34 -3.17 -23.81
N LYS A 300 1.41 -1.89 -24.20
CA LYS A 300 0.73 -1.36 -25.40
C LYS A 300 1.21 -1.97 -26.70
N LYS A 301 2.44 -2.47 -26.78
CA LYS A 301 2.96 -3.19 -27.95
C LYS A 301 2.32 -4.56 -28.16
N ARG A 302 1.69 -5.14 -27.12
CA ARG A 302 1.11 -6.49 -27.15
C ARG A 302 -0.41 -6.49 -27.39
N GLU A 303 -1.04 -5.32 -27.37
CA GLU A 303 -2.44 -5.10 -27.76
C GLU A 303 -2.57 -4.95 -29.29
#